data_AF-A0A7Z0RYN8-F1
#
_entry.id   AF-A0A7Z0RYN8-F1
#
_cell.length_a   1.000
_cell.length_b   1.000
_cell.length_c   1.000
_cell.angle_alpha   90.00
_cell.angle_beta   90.00
_cell.angle_gamma   90.00
#
_symmetry.space_group_name_H-M   'P 1'
#
loop_
_entity.id
_entity.type
_entity.pdbx_description
1 polymer ?
#
loop_
_entity_poly.entity_id
_entity_poly.type
_entity_poly.pdbx_seq_one_letter_code
_entity_poly.pdbx_strand_id
1 'polypeptide(L)'
;MPVSLRHFVKKSPQWAVAIIAIILVSFYWFIWAEDRYVSRATVVLESPQVASPELSLSSLMSGSSGDTHDLLLLREHLLSVDMLRLLDEQLGIRQHYSENGDFFAKLRDPNVPIEDLHKYYLRRVEIELDEYAGVLNIYVQGYSPEFAHDMTALLLEAGEDHMNEMGHRLADEQVRFLEQQLVRLEERFEETRGKLLEYQNEFGLVSPTSTVESIDQVVATLEGDLARLQAQRNALASFQSSQSSELRQVERSISALRDQIVVQRDRLAQATGDSLNRVSAGYETLELQAQFAQETYSSALASLENTRLEAARQLKQVSVLQSPLFPEYPTAPNRLYNSSVFAILTIFIAFIFSMMAMIVKDHRD
;
A
#
# COMPACT_ATOMS: atom_id res chain seq x y z
N MET A 1 -19.77 -70.02 -23.26
CA MET A 1 -19.13 -69.76 -24.57
C MET A 1 -18.08 -68.68 -24.39
N PRO A 2 -16.78 -68.97 -24.48
CA PRO A 2 -15.78 -67.92 -24.40
C PRO A 2 -15.88 -67.11 -25.68
N VAL A 3 -16.45 -65.91 -25.61
CA VAL A 3 -16.31 -64.92 -26.68
C VAL A 3 -14.80 -64.68 -26.79
N SER A 4 -14.16 -65.32 -27.78
CA SER A 4 -12.71 -65.20 -27.94
C SER A 4 -12.40 -63.71 -28.03
N LEU A 5 -11.46 -63.23 -27.22
CA LEU A 5 -11.05 -61.81 -27.19
C LEU A 5 -10.86 -61.25 -28.62
N ARG A 6 -10.38 -62.10 -29.54
CA ARG A 6 -10.16 -61.80 -30.96
C ARG A 6 -11.43 -61.37 -31.72
N HIS A 7 -12.60 -61.88 -31.35
CA HIS A 7 -13.87 -61.54 -32.02
C HIS A 7 -14.43 -60.18 -31.55
N PHE A 8 -14.26 -59.85 -30.26
CA PHE A 8 -14.63 -58.55 -29.70
C PHE A 8 -13.72 -57.43 -30.23
N VAL A 9 -12.40 -57.69 -30.31
CA VAL A 9 -11.41 -56.76 -30.88
C VAL A 9 -11.69 -56.46 -32.36
N LYS A 10 -12.16 -57.45 -33.14
CA LYS A 10 -12.51 -57.24 -34.56
C LYS A 10 -13.82 -56.47 -34.77
N LYS A 11 -14.78 -56.56 -33.83
CA LYS A 11 -16.10 -55.92 -33.96
C LYS A 11 -16.11 -54.47 -33.46
N SER A 12 -15.29 -54.15 -32.46
CA SER A 12 -15.22 -52.81 -31.86
C SER A 12 -13.80 -52.51 -31.35
N PRO A 13 -12.86 -52.20 -32.25
CA PRO A 13 -11.45 -52.00 -31.90
C PRO A 13 -11.23 -50.87 -30.88
N GLN A 14 -12.05 -49.80 -30.94
CA GLN A 14 -12.00 -48.65 -30.03
C GLN A 14 -12.20 -49.04 -28.55
N TRP A 15 -13.10 -49.97 -28.24
CA TRP A 15 -13.35 -50.42 -26.87
C TRP A 15 -12.23 -51.33 -26.35
N ALA A 16 -11.65 -52.15 -27.22
CA ALA A 16 -10.52 -52.99 -26.84
C ALA A 16 -9.26 -52.15 -26.52
N VAL A 17 -8.98 -51.14 -27.35
CA VAL A 17 -7.86 -50.20 -27.11
C VAL A 17 -8.08 -49.43 -25.81
N ALA A 18 -9.30 -48.93 -25.57
CA ALA A 18 -9.65 -48.23 -24.34
C ALA A 18 -9.42 -49.08 -23.10
N ILE A 19 -9.92 -50.32 -23.07
CA ILE A 19 -9.76 -51.22 -21.92
C ILE A 19 -8.27 -51.54 -21.68
N ILE A 20 -7.51 -51.82 -22.74
CA ILE A 20 -6.07 -52.08 -22.62
C ILE A 20 -5.33 -50.86 -22.05
N ALA A 21 -5.65 -49.66 -22.54
CA ALA A 21 -5.05 -48.42 -22.05
C ALA A 21 -5.37 -48.19 -20.56
N ILE A 22 -6.62 -48.42 -20.14
CA ILE A 22 -7.03 -48.29 -18.73
C ILE A 22 -6.27 -49.28 -17.84
N ILE A 23 -6.13 -50.54 -18.28
CA ILE A 23 -5.40 -51.56 -17.53
C ILE A 23 -3.92 -51.17 -17.41
N LEU A 24 -3.29 -50.73 -18.49
CA LEU A 24 -1.88 -50.33 -18.47
C LEU A 24 -1.63 -49.13 -17.55
N VAL A 25 -2.47 -48.10 -17.62
CA VAL A 25 -2.32 -46.89 -16.79
C VAL A 25 -2.64 -47.20 -15.33
N SER A 26 -3.66 -48.01 -15.05
CA SER A 26 -3.95 -48.44 -13.68
C SER A 26 -2.80 -49.29 -13.13
N PHE A 27 -2.25 -50.20 -13.92
CA PHE A 27 -1.09 -50.99 -13.53
C PHE A 27 0.10 -50.10 -13.19
N TYR A 28 0.37 -49.08 -14.00
CA TYR A 28 1.41 -48.09 -13.72
C TYR A 28 1.20 -47.41 -12.36
N TRP A 29 0.02 -46.82 -12.13
CA TRP A 29 -0.25 -46.10 -10.88
C TRP A 29 -0.24 -46.98 -9.63
N PHE A 30 -0.65 -48.25 -9.74
CA PHE A 30 -0.74 -49.13 -8.57
C PHE A 30 0.53 -49.90 -8.27
N ILE A 31 1.34 -50.25 -9.26
CA ILE A 31 2.48 -51.16 -9.08
C ILE A 31 3.83 -50.47 -9.33
N TRP A 32 3.87 -49.48 -10.23
CA TRP A 32 5.12 -48.82 -10.60
C TRP A 32 5.27 -47.41 -10.07
N ALA A 33 4.19 -46.71 -9.72
CA ALA A 33 4.32 -45.38 -9.15
C ALA A 33 4.88 -45.46 -7.72
N GLU A 34 5.97 -44.76 -7.47
CA GLU A 34 6.59 -44.61 -6.16
C GLU A 34 5.84 -43.57 -5.33
N ASP A 35 5.80 -43.89 -4.04
CA ASP A 35 5.12 -43.13 -3.00
C ASP A 35 5.83 -41.81 -2.73
N ARG A 36 5.05 -40.76 -2.51
CA ARG A 36 5.53 -39.43 -2.18
C ARG A 36 4.86 -38.91 -0.92
N TYR A 37 5.70 -38.33 -0.07
CA TYR A 37 5.32 -37.73 1.19
C TYR A 37 5.03 -36.25 0.97
N VAL A 38 3.93 -35.76 1.55
CA VAL A 38 3.52 -34.36 1.43
C VAL A 38 3.62 -33.69 2.79
N SER A 39 4.52 -32.72 2.89
CA SER A 39 4.56 -31.81 4.03
C SER A 39 3.72 -30.57 3.71
N ARG A 40 2.99 -30.08 4.71
CA ARG A 40 2.11 -28.92 4.62
C ARG A 40 2.48 -27.89 5.66
N ALA A 41 2.52 -26.63 5.26
CA ALA A 41 2.58 -25.48 6.15
C ALA A 41 1.51 -24.46 5.74
N THR A 42 1.01 -23.69 6.70
CA THR A 42 0.03 -22.62 6.46
C THR A 42 0.53 -21.33 7.09
N VAL A 43 0.58 -20.28 6.29
CA VAL A 43 1.10 -18.97 6.66
C VAL A 43 -0.01 -17.93 6.61
N VAL A 44 0.01 -17.00 7.56
CA VAL A 44 -0.88 -15.84 7.59
C VAL A 44 -0.04 -14.59 7.78
N LEU A 45 -0.44 -13.50 7.13
CA LEU A 45 0.13 -12.19 7.43
C LEU A 45 -0.68 -11.55 8.56
N GLU A 46 -0.01 -11.24 9.67
CA GLU A 46 -0.62 -10.44 10.74
C GLU A 46 -0.27 -8.97 10.50
N SER A 47 -1.26 -8.20 10.06
CA SER A 47 -1.18 -6.74 10.10
C SER A 47 -1.66 -6.28 11.49
N PRO A 48 -0.81 -5.69 12.36
CA PRO A 48 -1.23 -5.18 13.66
C PRO A 48 -2.13 -3.95 13.48
N GLN A 49 -3.41 -4.17 13.19
CA GLN A 49 -4.41 -3.13 13.08
C GLN A 49 -4.88 -2.70 14.48
N VAL A 50 -4.34 -1.58 14.97
CA VAL A 50 -4.91 -0.83 16.09
C VAL A 50 -5.24 0.58 15.61
N ALA A 51 -6.21 0.69 14.72
CA ALA A 51 -6.93 1.93 14.51
C ALA A 51 -8.42 1.60 14.45
N SER A 52 -9.19 2.24 15.32
CA SER A 52 -10.64 2.36 15.18
C SER A 52 -10.96 2.80 13.75
N PRO A 53 -11.99 2.22 13.10
CA PRO A 53 -12.32 2.54 11.72
C PRO A 53 -12.83 3.97 11.64
N GLU A 54 -11.93 4.95 11.47
CA GLU A 54 -12.31 6.16 10.78
C GLU A 54 -12.51 5.76 9.32
N LEU A 55 -13.79 5.73 8.93
CA LEU A 55 -14.22 5.49 7.55
C LEU A 55 -13.70 6.63 6.67
N SER A 56 -12.44 6.56 6.28
CA SER A 56 -11.89 7.40 5.22
C SER A 56 -12.45 6.93 3.88
N LEU A 57 -12.85 7.88 3.03
CA LEU A 57 -13.29 7.60 1.66
C LEU A 57 -12.23 6.80 0.87
N SER A 58 -10.94 6.97 1.23
CA SER A 58 -9.84 6.21 0.64
C SER A 58 -9.88 4.72 0.98
N SER A 59 -10.30 4.32 2.19
CA SER A 59 -10.38 2.90 2.57
C SER A 59 -11.60 2.19 1.95
N LEU A 60 -12.66 2.95 1.63
CA LEU A 60 -13.82 2.45 0.88
C LEU A 60 -13.52 2.23 -0.61
N MET A 61 -12.56 2.98 -1.16
CA MET A 61 -12.12 2.85 -2.56
C MET A 61 -10.98 1.85 -2.74
N SER A 62 -10.13 1.66 -1.73
CA SER A 62 -8.96 0.75 -1.80
C SER A 62 -9.25 -0.69 -1.39
N GLY A 63 -10.46 -0.98 -0.87
CA GLY A 63 -10.99 -2.32 -0.60
C GLY A 63 -9.96 -3.31 -0.05
N SER A 64 -9.62 -3.23 1.25
CA SER A 64 -8.92 -4.25 2.07
C SER A 64 -7.95 -5.23 1.38
N SER A 65 -7.18 -4.80 0.37
CA SER A 65 -6.48 -5.69 -0.56
C SER A 65 -4.96 -5.77 -0.34
N GLY A 66 -4.44 -5.04 0.65
CA GLY A 66 -3.00 -5.01 0.98
C GLY A 66 -2.47 -6.39 1.40
N ASP A 67 -3.10 -7.02 2.39
CA ASP A 67 -2.64 -8.31 2.93
C ASP A 67 -2.66 -9.43 1.87
N THR A 68 -3.65 -9.42 0.96
CA THR A 68 -3.74 -10.36 -0.15
C THR A 68 -2.62 -10.16 -1.17
N HIS A 69 -2.22 -8.91 -1.43
CA HIS A 69 -1.12 -8.60 -2.34
C HIS A 69 0.21 -9.13 -1.80
N ASP A 70 0.48 -8.92 -0.51
CA ASP A 70 1.71 -9.39 0.13
C ASP A 70 1.80 -10.93 0.16
N LEU A 71 0.68 -11.63 0.38
CA LEU A 71 0.61 -13.11 0.24
C LEU A 71 0.89 -13.58 -1.19
N LEU A 72 0.45 -12.82 -2.21
CA LEU A 72 0.76 -13.12 -3.61
C LEU A 72 2.24 -12.90 -3.93
N LEU A 73 2.86 -11.86 -3.37
CA LEU A 73 4.30 -11.61 -3.50
C LEU A 73 5.11 -12.73 -2.85
N LEU A 74 4.73 -13.16 -1.64
CA LEU A 74 5.34 -14.31 -0.97
C LEU A 74 5.21 -15.57 -1.84
N ARG A 75 4.03 -15.84 -2.41
CA ARG A 75 3.82 -16.98 -3.32
C ARG A 75 4.78 -16.94 -4.51
N GLU A 76 4.89 -15.80 -5.20
CA GLU A 76 5.78 -15.67 -6.36
C GLU A 76 7.25 -15.85 -5.95
N HIS A 77 7.65 -15.31 -4.80
CA HIS A 77 8.98 -15.49 -4.25
C HIS A 77 9.29 -16.98 -3.96
N LEU A 78 8.39 -17.68 -3.29
CA LEU A 78 8.54 -19.11 -3.00
C LEU A 78 8.57 -19.96 -4.27
N LEU A 79 7.86 -19.56 -5.32
CA LEU A 79 7.89 -20.25 -6.62
C LEU A 79 9.04 -19.80 -7.53
N SER A 80 9.86 -18.83 -7.12
CA SER A 80 10.90 -18.23 -7.96
C SER A 80 12.11 -19.14 -8.20
N VAL A 81 12.91 -18.78 -9.20
CA VAL A 81 14.20 -19.44 -9.48
C VAL A 81 15.23 -19.15 -8.38
N ASP A 82 15.14 -18.00 -7.72
CA ASP A 82 16.08 -17.62 -6.66
C ASP A 82 15.86 -18.49 -5.41
N MET A 83 14.60 -18.75 -5.05
CA MET A 83 14.26 -19.72 -4.01
C MET A 83 14.73 -21.13 -4.38
N LEU A 84 14.52 -21.55 -5.64
CA LEU A 84 15.02 -22.85 -6.11
C LEU A 84 16.54 -22.99 -5.97
N ARG A 85 17.31 -21.93 -6.27
CA ARG A 85 18.77 -21.94 -6.10
C ARG A 85 19.18 -22.11 -4.64
N LEU A 86 18.52 -21.39 -3.73
CA LEU A 86 18.74 -21.50 -2.30
C LEU A 86 18.47 -22.93 -1.81
N LEU A 87 17.34 -23.51 -2.21
CA LEU A 87 16.98 -24.87 -1.82
C LEU A 87 17.95 -25.91 -2.41
N ASP A 88 18.40 -25.73 -3.65
CA ASP A 88 19.38 -26.63 -4.28
C ASP A 88 20.75 -26.56 -3.59
N GLU A 89 21.17 -25.37 -3.17
CA GLU A 89 22.43 -25.16 -2.44
C GLU A 89 22.39 -25.78 -1.03
N GLN A 90 21.28 -25.64 -0.30
CA GLN A 90 21.19 -26.10 1.09
C GLN A 90 20.75 -27.57 1.24
N LEU A 91 19.81 -28.04 0.41
CA LEU A 91 19.21 -29.38 0.53
C LEU A 91 19.59 -30.33 -0.61
N GLY A 92 20.27 -29.85 -1.65
CA GLY A 92 20.67 -30.70 -2.77
C GLY A 92 19.49 -31.29 -3.54
N ILE A 93 18.50 -30.45 -3.90
CA ILE A 93 17.28 -30.84 -4.65
C ILE A 93 17.62 -31.74 -5.84
N ARG A 94 18.63 -31.37 -6.64
CA ARG A 94 19.04 -32.15 -7.82
C ARG A 94 19.37 -33.60 -7.48
N GLN A 95 20.08 -33.83 -6.38
CA GLN A 95 20.49 -35.15 -5.97
C GLN A 95 19.29 -35.96 -5.44
N HIS A 96 18.51 -35.37 -4.52
CA HIS A 96 17.36 -36.05 -3.93
C HIS A 96 16.35 -36.54 -4.98
N TYR A 97 15.98 -35.69 -5.94
CA TYR A 97 14.96 -36.03 -6.95
C TYR A 97 15.49 -36.83 -8.15
N SER A 98 16.80 -36.99 -8.29
CA SER A 98 17.40 -37.83 -9.35
C SER A 98 17.70 -39.24 -8.87
N GLU A 99 18.08 -39.40 -7.60
CA GLU A 99 18.34 -40.67 -6.94
C GLU A 99 17.05 -41.40 -6.58
N ASN A 100 16.03 -40.66 -6.11
CA ASN A 100 14.74 -41.21 -5.71
C ASN A 100 13.68 -40.94 -6.79
N GLY A 101 12.74 -41.88 -6.98
CA GLY A 101 11.64 -41.74 -7.93
C GLY A 101 11.64 -42.76 -9.08
N ASP A 102 10.44 -42.97 -9.63
CA ASP A 102 10.25 -43.79 -10.83
C ASP A 102 10.87 -43.18 -12.08
N PHE A 103 11.09 -44.02 -13.09
CA PHE A 103 11.61 -43.64 -14.41
C PHE A 103 10.92 -42.42 -15.05
N PHE A 104 9.61 -42.24 -14.84
CA PHE A 104 8.83 -41.12 -15.40
C PHE A 104 8.72 -39.91 -14.46
N ALA A 105 8.83 -40.13 -13.16
CA ALA A 105 8.57 -39.12 -12.13
C ALA A 105 9.86 -38.47 -11.60
N LYS A 106 10.99 -39.16 -11.72
CA LYS A 106 12.29 -38.66 -11.27
C LYS A 106 12.88 -37.59 -12.18
N LEU A 107 13.81 -36.83 -11.65
CA LEU A 107 14.67 -35.97 -12.42
C LEU A 107 15.70 -36.85 -13.17
N ARG A 108 15.69 -36.81 -14.51
CA ARG A 108 16.48 -37.76 -15.32
C ARG A 108 18.00 -37.56 -15.19
N ASP A 109 18.43 -36.33 -14.97
CA ASP A 109 19.83 -35.95 -14.84
C ASP A 109 19.95 -34.89 -13.73
N PRO A 110 20.86 -35.06 -12.75
CA PRO A 110 21.15 -34.03 -11.75
C PRO A 110 21.60 -32.69 -12.39
N ASN A 111 22.26 -32.72 -13.55
CA ASN A 111 22.87 -31.56 -14.19
C ASN A 111 21.99 -30.90 -15.26
N VAL A 112 20.65 -30.97 -15.11
CA VAL A 112 19.74 -30.25 -16.01
C VAL A 112 19.91 -28.73 -15.94
N PRO A 113 19.60 -27.99 -17.03
CA PRO A 113 19.48 -26.53 -17.00
C PRO A 113 18.51 -26.07 -15.90
N ILE A 114 18.71 -24.86 -15.38
CA ILE A 114 17.92 -24.32 -14.27
C ILE A 114 16.43 -24.21 -14.64
N GLU A 115 16.12 -23.93 -15.91
CA GLU A 115 14.74 -23.81 -16.41
C GLU A 115 13.99 -25.14 -16.34
N ASP A 116 14.68 -26.26 -16.59
CA ASP A 116 14.07 -27.58 -16.53
C ASP A 116 13.99 -28.09 -15.08
N LEU A 117 14.96 -27.73 -14.24
CA LEU A 117 14.85 -27.94 -12.79
C LEU A 117 13.66 -27.16 -12.22
N HIS A 118 13.46 -25.91 -12.64
CA HIS A 118 12.36 -25.08 -12.19
C HIS A 118 10.99 -25.65 -12.60
N LYS A 119 10.84 -26.09 -13.85
CA LYS A 119 9.62 -26.83 -14.27
C LYS A 119 9.41 -28.12 -13.47
N TYR A 120 10.47 -28.77 -13.00
CA TYR A 120 10.35 -29.93 -12.13
C TYR A 120 9.88 -29.50 -10.73
N TYR A 121 10.51 -28.48 -10.16
CA TYR A 121 10.19 -27.88 -8.87
C TYR A 121 8.72 -27.45 -8.79
N LEU A 122 8.20 -26.75 -9.78
CA LEU A 122 6.79 -26.32 -9.85
C LEU A 122 5.77 -27.48 -9.93
N ARG A 123 6.22 -28.72 -10.21
CA ARG A 123 5.37 -29.92 -10.13
C ARG A 123 5.41 -30.60 -8.77
N ARG A 124 6.36 -30.21 -7.91
CA ARG A 124 6.58 -30.77 -6.57
C ARG A 124 6.16 -29.82 -5.46
N VAL A 125 6.21 -28.53 -5.73
CA VAL A 125 5.77 -27.48 -4.81
C VAL A 125 4.51 -26.85 -5.35
N GLU A 126 3.48 -26.85 -4.52
CA GLU A 126 2.19 -26.24 -4.80
C GLU A 126 1.91 -25.23 -3.70
N ILE A 127 1.60 -24.01 -4.09
CA ILE A 127 1.33 -22.90 -3.17
C ILE A 127 -0.01 -22.30 -3.56
N GLU A 128 -0.98 -22.47 -2.66
CA GLU A 128 -2.37 -22.08 -2.85
C GLU A 128 -2.72 -20.92 -1.91
N LEU A 129 -3.23 -19.85 -2.48
CA LEU A 129 -3.82 -18.75 -1.73
C LEU A 129 -5.31 -19.03 -1.54
N ASP A 130 -5.74 -19.16 -0.28
CA ASP A 130 -7.16 -19.16 0.06
C ASP A 130 -7.59 -17.72 0.34
N GLU A 131 -8.19 -17.06 -0.66
CA GLU A 131 -8.68 -15.68 -0.54
C GLU A 131 -9.79 -15.53 0.51
N TYR A 132 -10.56 -16.59 0.78
CA TYR A 132 -11.65 -16.54 1.75
C TYR A 132 -11.12 -16.64 3.19
N ALA A 133 -10.15 -17.53 3.42
CA ALA A 133 -9.51 -17.70 4.72
C ALA A 133 -8.38 -16.69 4.99
N GLY A 134 -7.84 -16.04 3.95
CA GLY A 134 -6.70 -15.12 4.07
C GLY A 134 -5.39 -15.83 4.40
N VAL A 135 -5.21 -17.07 3.95
CA VAL A 135 -4.05 -17.90 4.29
C VAL A 135 -3.34 -18.41 3.05
N LEU A 136 -2.02 -18.60 3.14
CA LEU A 136 -1.21 -19.25 2.12
C LEU A 136 -0.87 -20.67 2.55
N ASN A 137 -1.35 -21.65 1.78
CA ASN A 137 -1.07 -23.07 2.01
C ASN A 137 0.09 -23.51 1.12
N ILE A 138 1.13 -24.05 1.75
CA ILE A 138 2.35 -24.54 1.09
C ILE A 138 2.32 -26.07 1.16
N TYR A 139 2.42 -26.72 0.02
CA TYR A 139 2.50 -28.17 -0.11
C TYR A 139 3.77 -28.57 -0.84
N VAL A 140 4.58 -29.42 -0.20
CA VAL A 140 5.84 -29.91 -0.77
C VAL A 140 5.83 -31.42 -0.84
N GLN A 141 6.09 -31.95 -2.03
CA GLN A 141 6.17 -33.39 -2.30
C GLN A 141 7.62 -33.87 -2.34
N GLY A 142 8.04 -34.65 -1.35
CA GLY A 142 9.33 -35.34 -1.31
C GLY A 142 9.20 -36.86 -1.51
N TYR A 143 10.30 -37.53 -1.87
CA TYR A 143 10.35 -38.99 -1.90
C TYR A 143 10.65 -39.62 -0.54
N SER A 144 11.21 -38.83 0.40
CA SER A 144 11.34 -39.19 1.81
C SER A 144 10.57 -38.22 2.71
N PRO A 145 10.06 -38.66 3.87
CA PRO A 145 9.37 -37.80 4.81
C PRO A 145 10.27 -36.69 5.37
N GLU A 146 11.56 -36.99 5.66
CA GLU A 146 12.50 -35.97 6.16
C GLU A 146 12.69 -34.86 5.14
N PHE A 147 13.06 -35.21 3.90
CA PHE A 147 13.24 -34.23 2.83
C PHE A 147 12.00 -33.36 2.57
N ALA A 148 10.78 -33.95 2.56
CA ALA A 148 9.57 -33.17 2.38
C ALA A 148 9.38 -32.14 3.51
N HIS A 149 9.65 -32.54 4.75
CA HIS A 149 9.59 -31.66 5.92
C HIS A 149 10.64 -30.56 5.85
N ASP A 150 11.92 -30.93 5.67
CA ASP A 150 13.06 -30.00 5.65
C ASP A 150 12.92 -28.97 4.54
N MET A 151 12.49 -29.39 3.35
CA MET A 151 12.26 -28.49 2.22
C MET A 151 11.09 -27.51 2.47
N THR A 152 10.05 -27.95 3.18
CA THR A 152 8.94 -27.05 3.56
C THR A 152 9.38 -26.07 4.63
N ALA A 153 10.18 -26.52 5.62
CA ALA A 153 10.72 -25.67 6.66
C ALA A 153 11.64 -24.59 6.09
N LEU A 154 12.52 -24.97 5.17
CA LEU A 154 13.42 -24.02 4.52
C LEU A 154 12.67 -23.02 3.62
N LEU A 155 11.64 -23.47 2.90
CA LEU A 155 10.75 -22.56 2.15
C LEU A 155 10.09 -21.53 3.06
N LEU A 156 9.59 -21.98 4.20
CA LEU A 156 8.93 -21.13 5.17
C LEU A 156 9.90 -20.09 5.76
N GLU A 157 11.05 -20.54 6.25
CA GLU A 157 12.09 -19.67 6.84
C GLU A 157 12.61 -18.64 5.83
N ALA A 158 12.99 -19.07 4.63
CA ALA A 158 13.49 -18.17 3.60
C ALA A 158 12.40 -17.20 3.10
N GLY A 159 11.14 -17.64 3.04
CA GLY A 159 10.00 -16.79 2.71
C GLY A 159 9.71 -15.72 3.77
N GLU A 160 9.77 -16.09 5.04
CA GLU A 160 9.67 -15.17 6.18
C GLU A 160 10.76 -14.10 6.14
N ASP A 161 12.01 -14.53 6.00
CA ASP A 161 13.16 -13.64 5.93
C ASP A 161 13.05 -12.65 4.76
N HIS A 162 12.62 -13.12 3.59
CA HIS A 162 12.47 -12.26 2.42
C HIS A 162 11.39 -11.18 2.63
N MET A 163 10.22 -11.57 3.16
CA MET A 163 9.13 -10.63 3.42
C MET A 163 9.51 -9.63 4.51
N ASN A 164 10.18 -10.08 5.57
CA ASN A 164 10.67 -9.21 6.64
C ASN A 164 11.71 -8.20 6.11
N GLU A 165 12.69 -8.66 5.32
CA GLU A 165 13.70 -7.79 4.72
C GLU A 165 13.07 -6.76 3.77
N MET A 166 12.11 -7.19 2.94
CA MET A 166 11.38 -6.29 2.05
C MET A 166 10.59 -5.24 2.83
N GLY A 167 9.87 -5.65 3.88
CA GLY A 167 9.14 -4.74 4.77
C GLY A 167 10.06 -3.73 5.46
N HIS A 168 11.21 -4.17 5.99
CA HIS A 168 12.23 -3.29 6.56
C HIS A 168 12.75 -2.28 5.56
N ARG A 169 13.11 -2.73 4.36
CA ARG A 169 13.66 -1.86 3.31
C ARG A 169 12.66 -0.78 2.89
N LEU A 170 11.40 -1.16 2.66
CA LEU A 170 10.35 -0.22 2.28
C LEU A 170 10.07 0.80 3.39
N ALA A 171 10.00 0.34 4.65
CA ALA A 171 9.80 1.22 5.80
C ALA A 171 10.95 2.23 5.96
N ASP A 172 12.20 1.76 5.86
CA ASP A 172 13.39 2.62 5.94
C ASP A 172 13.45 3.63 4.78
N GLU A 173 13.09 3.22 3.56
CA GLU A 173 13.02 4.12 2.41
C GLU A 173 11.94 5.19 2.58
N GLN A 174 10.77 4.83 3.12
CA GLN A 174 9.69 5.76 3.37
C GLN A 174 10.07 6.79 4.45
N VAL A 175 10.71 6.36 5.55
CA VAL A 175 11.25 7.27 6.59
C VAL A 175 12.30 8.20 5.98
N ARG A 176 13.28 7.65 5.26
CA ARG A 176 14.35 8.44 4.64
C ARG A 176 13.80 9.47 3.64
N PHE A 177 12.79 9.11 2.87
CA PHE A 177 12.11 10.03 1.96
C PHE A 177 11.47 11.19 2.71
N LEU A 178 10.72 10.92 3.78
CA LEU A 178 10.09 11.97 4.59
C LEU A 178 11.10 12.85 5.33
N GLU A 179 12.19 12.28 5.83
CA GLU A 179 13.30 13.05 6.43
C GLU A 179 13.88 14.06 5.42
N GLN A 180 14.14 13.63 4.18
CA GLN A 180 14.63 14.53 3.13
C GLN A 180 13.60 15.61 2.74
N GLN A 181 12.32 15.28 2.73
CA GLN A 181 11.26 16.28 2.49
C GLN A 181 11.17 17.28 3.63
N LEU A 182 11.31 16.84 4.87
CA LEU A 182 11.23 17.69 6.06
C LEU A 182 12.33 18.76 6.03
N VAL A 183 13.57 18.39 5.68
CA VAL A 183 14.68 19.35 5.52
C VAL A 183 14.35 20.44 4.49
N ARG A 184 13.78 20.06 3.33
CA ARG A 184 13.40 21.05 2.30
C ARG A 184 12.26 21.96 2.75
N LEU A 185 11.32 21.42 3.53
CA LEU A 185 10.21 22.18 4.08
C LEU A 185 10.67 23.12 5.19
N GLU A 186 11.64 22.70 6.00
CA GLU A 186 12.30 23.52 7.00
C GLU A 186 13.02 24.71 6.35
N GLU A 187 13.87 24.46 5.35
CA GLU A 187 14.55 25.51 4.58
C GLU A 187 13.55 26.51 3.97
N ARG A 188 12.47 26.01 3.37
CA ARG A 188 11.41 26.85 2.79
C ARG A 188 10.67 27.67 3.86
N PHE A 189 10.42 27.09 5.02
CA PHE A 189 9.79 27.80 6.15
C PHE A 189 10.70 28.92 6.67
N GLU A 190 11.99 28.64 6.84
CA GLU A 190 12.97 29.66 7.23
C GLU A 190 13.11 30.77 6.19
N GLU A 191 13.15 30.42 4.89
CA GLU A 191 13.23 31.38 3.80
C GLU A 191 12.01 32.30 3.75
N THR A 192 10.80 31.74 3.79
CA THR A 192 9.54 32.53 3.74
C THR A 192 9.39 33.41 4.98
N ARG A 193 9.74 32.88 6.16
CA ARG A 193 9.76 33.67 7.39
C ARG A 193 10.81 34.77 7.35
N GLY A 194 11.99 34.51 6.79
CA GLY A 194 13.04 35.49 6.57
C GLY A 194 12.57 36.65 5.67
N LYS A 195 11.94 36.34 4.53
CA LYS A 195 11.37 37.34 3.62
C LYS A 195 10.28 38.19 4.29
N LEU A 196 9.42 37.56 5.09
CA LEU A 196 8.40 38.29 5.85
C LEU A 196 9.04 39.27 6.86
N LEU A 197 10.06 38.83 7.61
CA LEU A 197 10.78 39.68 8.55
C LEU A 197 11.55 40.80 7.86
N GLU A 198 12.19 40.53 6.73
CA GLU A 198 12.88 41.54 5.91
C GLU A 198 11.90 42.61 5.44
N TYR A 199 10.73 42.19 4.96
CA TYR A 199 9.66 43.09 4.55
C TYR A 199 9.13 43.95 5.72
N GLN A 200 8.91 43.35 6.89
CA GLN A 200 8.51 44.09 8.09
C GLN A 200 9.55 45.13 8.49
N ASN A 201 10.85 44.79 8.40
CA ASN A 201 11.96 45.68 8.72
C ASN A 201 12.11 46.83 7.72
N GLU A 202 11.96 46.56 6.42
CA GLU A 202 12.07 47.57 5.34
C GLU A 202 11.01 48.67 5.50
N PHE A 203 9.78 48.28 5.81
CA PHE A 203 8.68 49.22 5.96
C PHE A 203 8.50 49.74 7.40
N GLY A 204 9.21 49.18 8.38
CA GLY A 204 9.11 49.57 9.79
C GLY A 204 7.73 49.31 10.40
N LEU A 205 7.00 48.33 9.85
CA LEU A 205 5.63 47.99 10.22
C LEU A 205 5.60 46.58 10.80
N VAL A 206 5.13 46.45 12.04
CA VAL A 206 4.83 45.12 12.65
C VAL A 206 3.63 44.49 11.93
N SER A 207 2.66 45.32 11.54
CA SER A 207 1.54 44.96 10.68
C SER A 207 0.99 46.24 10.02
N PRO A 208 0.79 46.27 8.68
CA PRO A 208 0.17 47.39 7.98
C PRO A 208 -1.25 47.69 8.49
N THR A 209 -2.03 46.66 8.82
CA THR A 209 -3.40 46.81 9.33
C THR A 209 -3.40 47.43 10.72
N SER A 210 -2.52 46.99 11.62
CA SER A 210 -2.40 47.56 12.97
C SER A 210 -2.05 49.06 12.96
N THR A 211 -1.26 49.50 11.97
CA THR A 211 -0.88 50.91 11.83
C THR A 211 -2.07 51.78 11.41
N VAL A 212 -2.90 51.30 10.48
CA VAL A 212 -4.14 51.99 10.07
C VAL A 212 -5.13 52.04 11.23
N GLU A 213 -5.37 50.91 11.89
CA GLU A 213 -6.26 50.82 13.06
C GLU A 213 -5.83 51.78 14.17
N SER A 214 -4.53 51.89 14.44
CA SER A 214 -4.02 52.83 15.44
C SER A 214 -4.29 54.30 15.07
N ILE A 215 -4.17 54.68 13.79
CA ILE A 215 -4.43 56.06 13.35
C ILE A 215 -5.94 56.34 13.37
N ASP A 216 -6.77 55.41 12.90
CA ASP A 216 -8.23 55.51 12.95
C ASP A 216 -8.75 55.68 14.39
N GLN A 217 -8.19 54.92 15.33
CA GLN A 217 -8.53 55.05 16.75
C GLN A 217 -8.20 56.45 17.31
N VAL A 218 -7.07 57.03 16.89
CA VAL A 218 -6.69 58.41 17.25
C VAL A 218 -7.63 59.43 16.61
N VAL A 219 -8.03 59.25 15.35
CA VAL A 219 -9.00 60.13 14.68
C VAL A 219 -10.36 60.06 15.39
N ALA A 220 -10.87 58.86 15.68
CA ALA A 220 -12.15 58.66 16.36
C ALA A 220 -12.18 59.30 17.76
N THR A 221 -11.09 59.21 18.52
CA THR A 221 -10.96 59.87 19.83
C THR A 221 -10.96 61.40 19.71
N LEU A 222 -10.22 61.96 18.74
CA LEU A 222 -10.23 63.40 18.47
C LEU A 222 -11.61 63.90 18.02
N GLU A 223 -12.33 63.14 17.20
CA GLU A 223 -13.69 63.49 16.78
C GLU A 223 -14.70 63.47 17.94
N GLY A 224 -14.58 62.50 18.85
CA GLY A 224 -15.38 62.47 20.09
C GLY A 224 -15.11 63.69 20.99
N ASP A 225 -13.84 64.09 21.13
CA ASP A 225 -13.45 65.28 21.87
C ASP A 225 -13.95 66.57 21.21
N LEU A 226 -13.90 66.64 19.89
CA LEU A 226 -14.44 67.76 19.10
C LEU A 226 -15.95 67.90 19.30
N ALA A 227 -16.70 66.79 19.24
CA ALA A 227 -18.14 66.78 19.45
C ALA A 227 -18.51 67.27 20.86
N ARG A 228 -17.75 66.85 21.88
CA ARG A 228 -17.93 67.29 23.27
C ARG A 228 -17.72 68.80 23.41
N LEU A 229 -16.64 69.34 22.84
CA LEU A 229 -16.37 70.79 22.88
C LEU A 229 -17.40 71.60 22.06
N GLN A 230 -17.89 71.08 20.94
CA GLN A 230 -18.96 71.73 20.16
C GLN A 230 -20.28 71.81 20.94
N ALA A 231 -20.67 70.73 21.63
CA ALA A 231 -21.83 70.73 22.51
C ALA A 231 -21.67 71.76 23.65
N GLN A 232 -20.48 71.81 24.26
CA GLN A 232 -20.15 72.80 25.30
C GLN A 232 -20.23 74.23 24.76
N ARG A 233 -19.70 74.49 23.57
CA ARG A 233 -19.78 75.80 22.90
C ARG A 233 -21.22 76.22 22.66
N ASN A 234 -22.08 75.31 22.21
CA ASN A 234 -23.49 75.60 21.98
C ASN A 234 -24.23 75.92 23.29
N ALA A 235 -23.93 75.19 24.37
CA ALA A 235 -24.49 75.47 25.69
C ALA A 235 -24.01 76.81 26.28
N LEU A 236 -22.75 77.19 26.04
CA LEU A 236 -22.22 78.50 26.46
C LEU A 236 -22.81 79.64 25.61
N ALA A 237 -22.97 79.44 24.30
CA ALA A 237 -23.49 80.44 23.36
C ALA A 237 -24.96 80.80 23.62
N SER A 238 -25.75 79.93 24.26
CA SER A 238 -27.15 80.23 24.58
C SER A 238 -27.33 81.23 25.73
N PHE A 239 -26.29 81.47 26.54
CA PHE A 239 -26.39 82.35 27.72
C PHE A 239 -25.22 83.34 27.87
N GLN A 240 -24.12 83.18 27.15
CA GLN A 240 -22.96 84.08 27.19
C GLN A 240 -22.80 84.92 25.92
N SER A 241 -22.26 86.13 26.08
CA SER A 241 -21.86 87.00 24.97
C SER A 241 -20.73 86.37 24.14
N SER A 242 -20.75 86.61 22.83
CA SER A 242 -19.72 86.15 21.88
C SER A 242 -18.29 86.63 22.19
N GLN A 243 -18.12 87.61 23.09
CA GLN A 243 -16.81 88.12 23.52
C GLN A 243 -16.30 87.52 24.84
N SER A 244 -17.04 86.60 25.47
CA SER A 244 -16.62 86.00 26.73
C SER A 244 -15.29 85.25 26.58
N SER A 245 -14.46 85.27 27.62
CA SER A 245 -13.17 84.58 27.63
C SER A 245 -13.33 83.07 27.50
N GLU A 246 -14.35 82.51 28.15
CA GLU A 246 -14.68 81.08 28.12
C GLU A 246 -15.10 80.61 26.73
N LEU A 247 -16.00 81.34 26.07
CA LEU A 247 -16.47 80.98 24.73
C LEU A 247 -15.32 81.03 23.70
N ARG A 248 -14.46 82.06 23.78
CA ARG A 248 -13.25 82.15 22.96
C ARG A 248 -12.23 81.04 23.24
N GLN A 249 -12.11 80.57 24.48
CA GLN A 249 -11.22 79.46 24.82
C GLN A 249 -11.73 78.13 24.24
N VAL A 250 -13.04 77.87 24.32
CA VAL A 250 -13.64 76.68 23.70
C VAL A 250 -13.53 76.76 22.18
N GLU A 251 -13.77 77.92 21.56
CA GLU A 251 -13.61 78.08 20.11
C GLU A 251 -12.17 77.88 19.63
N ARG A 252 -11.17 78.37 20.37
CA ARG A 252 -9.75 78.07 20.08
C ARG A 252 -9.44 76.57 20.21
N SER A 253 -9.99 75.91 21.22
CA SER A 253 -9.79 74.47 21.42
C SER A 253 -10.44 73.64 20.29
N ILE A 254 -11.63 74.05 19.85
CA ILE A 254 -12.31 73.48 18.67
C ILE A 254 -11.46 73.66 17.41
N SER A 255 -10.89 74.85 17.20
CA SER A 255 -10.01 75.10 16.05
C SER A 255 -8.78 74.20 16.08
N ALA A 256 -8.09 74.12 17.22
CA ALA A 256 -6.90 73.29 17.38
C ALA A 256 -7.21 71.79 17.17
N LEU A 257 -8.34 71.30 17.69
CA LEU A 257 -8.76 69.91 17.47
C LEU A 257 -9.14 69.64 16.01
N ARG A 258 -9.76 70.59 15.31
CA ARG A 258 -10.03 70.46 13.87
C ARG A 258 -8.74 70.39 13.06
N ASP A 259 -7.78 71.25 13.36
CA ASP A 259 -6.48 71.26 12.69
C ASP A 259 -5.75 69.92 12.93
N GLN A 260 -5.79 69.42 14.17
CA GLN A 260 -5.21 68.12 14.51
C GLN A 260 -5.90 66.94 13.80
N ILE A 261 -7.24 66.95 13.70
CA ILE A 261 -8.01 65.94 12.96
C ILE A 261 -7.63 65.95 11.48
N VAL A 262 -7.45 67.12 10.87
CA VAL A 262 -6.99 67.23 9.48
C VAL A 262 -5.60 66.62 9.33
N VAL A 263 -4.66 66.94 10.22
CA VAL A 263 -3.30 66.35 10.20
C VAL A 263 -3.34 64.83 10.33
N GLN A 264 -4.16 64.28 11.23
CA GLN A 264 -4.27 62.83 11.39
C GLN A 264 -5.00 62.16 10.22
N ARG A 265 -6.02 62.80 9.64
CA ARG A 265 -6.70 62.33 8.42
C ARG A 265 -5.79 62.38 7.20
N ASP A 266 -4.96 63.39 7.06
CA ASP A 266 -3.97 63.48 5.98
C ASP A 266 -2.89 62.42 6.16
N ARG A 267 -2.47 62.15 7.40
CA ARG A 267 -1.57 61.05 7.73
C ARG A 267 -2.21 59.69 7.43
N LEU A 268 -3.50 59.54 7.74
CA LEU A 268 -4.28 58.35 7.40
C LEU A 268 -4.42 58.21 5.88
N ALA A 269 -4.70 59.28 5.13
CA ALA A 269 -4.85 59.25 3.68
C ALA A 269 -3.51 59.01 2.94
N GLN A 270 -2.41 59.52 3.50
CA GLN A 270 -1.06 59.17 3.04
C GLN A 270 -0.70 57.73 3.38
N ALA A 271 -1.15 57.24 4.54
CA ALA A 271 -1.06 55.83 4.88
C ALA A 271 -1.94 55.02 3.90
N THR A 272 -3.26 55.08 3.94
CA THR A 272 -4.22 54.39 3.05
C THR A 272 -4.16 54.70 1.54
N GLY A 273 -3.19 55.47 1.06
CA GLY A 273 -2.97 55.70 -0.36
C GLY A 273 -2.56 54.43 -1.13
N ASP A 274 -2.34 54.58 -2.43
CA ASP A 274 -1.97 53.51 -3.36
C ASP A 274 -0.64 52.80 -3.00
N SER A 275 0.15 53.41 -2.10
CA SER A 275 1.39 52.86 -1.55
C SER A 275 1.12 51.81 -0.46
N LEU A 276 0.24 52.08 0.51
CA LEU A 276 -0.06 51.10 1.57
C LEU A 276 -0.92 49.96 1.09
N ASN A 277 -1.85 50.15 0.15
CA ASN A 277 -2.56 49.02 -0.43
C ASN A 277 -1.58 48.01 -1.08
N ARG A 278 -0.53 48.52 -1.75
CA ARG A 278 0.56 47.68 -2.26
C ARG A 278 1.39 47.07 -1.14
N VAL A 279 1.71 47.83 -0.09
CA VAL A 279 2.49 47.32 1.05
C VAL A 279 1.73 46.22 1.81
N SER A 280 0.43 46.41 2.06
CA SER A 280 -0.47 45.46 2.71
C SER A 280 -0.65 44.19 1.88
N ALA A 281 -0.88 44.32 0.57
CA ALA A 281 -1.00 43.15 -0.31
C ALA A 281 0.31 42.32 -0.36
N GLY A 282 1.46 42.99 -0.38
CA GLY A 282 2.77 42.33 -0.30
C GLY A 282 2.99 41.63 1.06
N TYR A 283 2.63 42.29 2.16
CA TYR A 283 2.68 41.71 3.50
C TYR A 283 1.80 40.47 3.61
N GLU A 284 0.52 40.57 3.23
CA GLU A 284 -0.45 39.46 3.29
C GLU A 284 0.02 38.27 2.44
N THR A 285 0.60 38.53 1.27
CA THR A 285 1.17 37.47 0.44
C THR A 285 2.32 36.75 1.14
N LEU A 286 3.26 37.48 1.76
CA LEU A 286 4.39 36.89 2.47
C LEU A 286 3.95 36.18 3.76
N GLU A 287 2.97 36.72 4.46
CA GLU A 287 2.37 36.12 5.66
C GLU A 287 1.69 34.80 5.32
N LEU A 288 0.86 34.76 4.29
CA LEU A 288 0.23 33.53 3.79
C LEU A 288 1.28 32.51 3.34
N GLN A 289 2.35 32.93 2.68
CA GLN A 289 3.45 32.03 2.29
C GLN A 289 4.16 31.42 3.50
N ALA A 290 4.45 32.22 4.52
CA ALA A 290 5.08 31.75 5.76
C ALA A 290 4.15 30.81 6.54
N GLN A 291 2.86 31.14 6.64
CA GLN A 291 1.86 30.28 7.28
C GLN A 291 1.71 28.95 6.53
N PHE A 292 1.60 28.99 5.20
CA PHE A 292 1.51 27.77 4.39
C PHE A 292 2.75 26.89 4.55
N ALA A 293 3.94 27.49 4.57
CA ALA A 293 5.19 26.76 4.80
C ALA A 293 5.22 26.12 6.20
N GLN A 294 4.76 26.84 7.23
CA GLN A 294 4.65 26.32 8.60
C GLN A 294 3.67 25.15 8.70
N GLU A 295 2.48 25.28 8.12
CA GLU A 295 1.45 24.22 8.13
C GLU A 295 1.95 22.97 7.40
N THR A 296 2.60 23.15 6.24
CA THR A 296 3.17 22.04 5.47
C THR A 296 4.29 21.34 6.24
N TYR A 297 5.19 22.10 6.87
CA TYR A 297 6.25 21.56 7.73
C TYR A 297 5.67 20.77 8.91
N SER A 298 4.69 21.34 9.62
CA SER A 298 4.02 20.69 10.76
C SER A 298 3.33 19.39 10.35
N SER A 299 2.62 19.40 9.23
CA SER A 299 1.98 18.20 8.68
C SER A 299 3.00 17.13 8.30
N ALA A 300 4.10 17.51 7.65
CA ALA A 300 5.15 16.56 7.27
C ALA A 300 5.86 15.96 8.49
N LEU A 301 6.09 16.75 9.54
CA LEU A 301 6.65 16.28 10.81
C LEU A 301 5.71 15.25 11.47
N ALA A 302 4.41 15.53 11.53
CA ALA A 302 3.43 14.58 12.06
C ALA A 302 3.39 13.28 11.23
N SER A 303 3.46 13.38 9.90
CA SER A 303 3.57 12.21 9.02
C SER A 303 4.84 11.40 9.28
N LEU A 304 6.01 12.05 9.44
CA LEU A 304 7.27 11.38 9.74
C LEU A 304 7.21 10.61 11.07
N GLU A 305 6.66 11.21 12.12
CA GLU A 305 6.51 10.53 13.42
C GLU A 305 5.55 9.34 13.34
N ASN A 306 4.43 9.46 12.62
CA ASN A 306 3.53 8.34 12.38
C ASN A 306 4.21 7.22 11.57
N THR A 307 4.94 7.56 10.49
CA THR A 307 5.67 6.58 9.69
C THR A 307 6.78 5.89 10.50
N ARG A 308 7.48 6.59 11.40
CA ARG A 308 8.45 5.96 12.31
C ARG A 308 7.79 4.95 13.25
N LEU A 309 6.61 5.27 13.77
CA LEU A 309 5.83 4.36 14.61
C LEU A 309 5.34 3.13 13.81
N GLU A 310 4.91 3.32 12.56
CA GLU A 310 4.51 2.23 11.66
C GLU A 310 5.69 1.34 11.28
N ALA A 311 6.83 1.93 10.90
CA ALA A 311 8.07 1.21 10.59
C ALA A 311 8.51 0.31 11.75
N ALA A 312 8.43 0.81 12.99
CA ALA A 312 8.74 0.03 14.19
C ALA A 312 7.75 -1.13 14.44
N ARG A 313 6.53 -1.07 13.88
CA ARG A 313 5.50 -2.12 14.00
C ARG A 313 5.57 -3.14 12.88
N GLN A 314 5.93 -2.74 11.66
CA GLN A 314 6.02 -3.60 10.48
C GLN A 314 7.04 -4.75 10.64
N LEU A 315 7.91 -4.68 11.65
CA LEU A 315 8.96 -5.66 11.95
C LEU A 315 8.47 -7.09 12.28
N LYS A 316 7.17 -7.40 12.22
CA LYS A 316 6.57 -8.69 12.66
C LYS A 316 5.45 -9.21 11.74
N GLN A 317 5.63 -9.19 10.42
CA GLN A 317 4.49 -9.32 9.49
C GLN A 317 4.12 -10.77 9.11
N VAL A 318 5.05 -11.73 9.14
CA VAL A 318 4.76 -13.12 8.77
C VAL A 318 4.58 -13.99 10.02
N SER A 319 3.41 -14.59 10.17
CA SER A 319 3.06 -15.47 11.28
C SER A 319 2.74 -16.88 10.77
N VAL A 320 3.42 -17.87 11.33
CA VAL A 320 3.19 -19.28 11.01
C VAL A 320 1.93 -19.76 11.72
N LEU A 321 0.85 -19.95 10.97
CA LEU A 321 -0.38 -20.53 11.53
C LEU A 321 -0.22 -22.04 11.76
N GLN A 322 0.47 -22.73 10.84
CA GLN A 322 0.79 -24.15 10.96
C GLN A 322 2.23 -24.41 10.51
N SER A 323 3.05 -24.90 11.44
CA SER A 323 4.42 -25.32 11.17
C SER A 323 4.46 -26.51 10.19
N PRO A 324 5.57 -26.71 9.46
CA PRO A 324 5.73 -27.82 8.52
C PRO A 324 5.40 -29.17 9.16
N LEU A 325 4.44 -29.89 8.57
CA LEU A 325 4.05 -31.21 9.03
C LEU A 325 5.14 -32.25 8.69
N PHE A 326 5.53 -33.09 9.64
CA PHE A 326 6.31 -34.29 9.34
C PHE A 326 5.39 -35.39 8.78
N PRO A 327 5.52 -35.82 7.52
CA PRO A 327 4.56 -36.73 6.91
C PRO A 327 4.70 -38.17 7.44
N GLU A 328 3.63 -38.74 8.01
CA GLU A 328 3.64 -40.11 8.54
C GLU A 328 3.38 -41.18 7.46
N TYR A 329 2.66 -40.84 6.40
CA TYR A 329 2.32 -41.76 5.31
C TYR A 329 2.29 -41.04 3.95
N PRO A 330 2.54 -41.75 2.84
CA PRO A 330 2.52 -41.15 1.52
C PRO A 330 1.09 -40.84 1.07
N THR A 331 0.86 -39.60 0.66
CA THR A 331 -0.45 -39.11 0.19
C THR A 331 -0.46 -38.86 -1.31
N ALA A 332 0.70 -38.86 -1.97
CA ALA A 332 0.82 -38.66 -3.41
C ALA A 332 1.52 -39.85 -4.09
N PRO A 333 1.17 -40.18 -5.34
CA PRO A 333 0.03 -39.66 -6.11
C PRO A 333 -1.31 -40.21 -5.58
N ASN A 334 -2.41 -39.47 -5.80
CA ASN A 334 -3.76 -39.99 -5.56
C ASN A 334 -4.12 -41.07 -6.59
N ARG A 335 -3.59 -42.30 -6.41
CA ARG A 335 -3.64 -43.42 -7.36
C ARG A 335 -5.07 -43.76 -7.80
N LEU A 336 -6.00 -43.80 -6.84
CA LEU A 336 -7.41 -44.09 -7.08
C LEU A 336 -8.09 -42.99 -7.90
N TYR A 337 -7.87 -41.73 -7.53
CA TYR A 337 -8.42 -40.58 -8.24
C TYR A 337 -7.90 -40.52 -9.67
N ASN A 338 -6.57 -40.56 -9.86
CA ASN A 338 -5.93 -40.48 -11.17
C ASN A 338 -6.35 -41.62 -12.09
N SER A 339 -6.40 -42.85 -11.59
CA SER A 339 -6.82 -44.02 -12.39
C SER A 339 -8.30 -43.93 -12.78
N SER A 340 -9.18 -43.47 -11.87
CA SER A 340 -10.62 -43.33 -12.13
C SER A 340 -10.91 -42.24 -13.16
N VAL A 341 -10.27 -41.07 -13.01
CA VAL A 341 -10.39 -39.97 -13.98
C VAL A 341 -9.90 -40.40 -15.36
N PHE A 342 -8.75 -41.07 -15.44
CA PHE A 342 -8.23 -41.59 -16.70
C PHE A 342 -9.18 -42.61 -17.34
N ALA A 343 -9.77 -43.51 -16.54
CA ALA A 343 -10.72 -44.49 -17.02
C ALA A 343 -11.98 -43.84 -17.60
N ILE A 344 -12.57 -42.88 -16.89
CA ILE A 344 -13.75 -42.15 -17.34
C ILE A 344 -13.44 -41.41 -18.66
N LEU A 345 -12.34 -40.67 -18.73
CA LEU A 345 -11.95 -39.92 -19.92
C LEU A 345 -11.72 -40.85 -21.13
N THR A 346 -11.04 -41.98 -20.92
CA THR A 346 -10.76 -42.96 -21.98
C THR A 346 -12.04 -43.60 -22.49
N ILE A 347 -13.01 -43.89 -21.61
CA ILE A 347 -14.33 -44.40 -22.00
C ILE A 347 -15.09 -43.36 -22.83
N PHE A 348 -15.08 -42.09 -22.41
CA PHE A 348 -15.71 -41.01 -23.18
C PHE A 348 -15.10 -40.86 -24.58
N ILE A 349 -13.77 -40.90 -24.68
CA ILE A 349 -13.07 -40.85 -25.97
C ILE A 349 -13.47 -42.05 -26.84
N ALA A 350 -13.50 -43.26 -26.27
CA ALA A 350 -13.93 -44.46 -26.98
C ALA A 350 -15.38 -44.36 -27.48
N PHE A 351 -16.25 -43.77 -26.68
CA PHE A 351 -17.64 -43.50 -27.04
C PHE A 351 -17.76 -42.54 -28.23
N ILE A 352 -17.01 -41.43 -28.21
CA ILE A 352 -16.97 -40.46 -29.31
C ILE A 352 -16.48 -41.12 -30.62
N PHE A 353 -15.39 -41.89 -30.56
CA PHE A 353 -14.90 -42.63 -31.73
C PHE A 353 -15.91 -43.66 -32.23
N SER A 354 -16.62 -44.33 -31.31
CA SER A 354 -17.68 -45.27 -31.69
C SER A 354 -18.84 -44.57 -32.41
N MET A 355 -19.21 -43.35 -31.97
CA MET A 355 -20.27 -42.57 -32.60
C MET A 355 -19.84 -42.05 -33.99
N MET A 356 -18.60 -41.55 -34.12
CA MET A 356 -18.05 -41.16 -35.43
C MET A 356 -18.00 -42.34 -36.40
N ALA A 357 -17.53 -43.51 -35.95
CA ALA A 357 -17.48 -44.70 -36.79
C ALA A 357 -18.88 -45.16 -37.23
N MET A 358 -19.91 -44.98 -36.38
CA MET A 358 -21.29 -45.25 -36.72
C MET A 358 -21.80 -44.28 -37.80
N ILE A 359 -21.58 -42.97 -37.64
CA ILE A 359 -21.99 -41.94 -38.61
C ILE A 359 -21.34 -42.17 -39.98
N VAL A 360 -20.04 -42.45 -40.00
CA VAL A 360 -19.29 -42.74 -41.24
C VAL A 360 -19.84 -43.98 -41.93
N LYS A 361 -20.24 -45.00 -41.17
CA LYS A 361 -20.84 -46.21 -41.72
C LYS A 361 -22.23 -45.92 -42.29
N ASP A 362 -23.04 -45.11 -41.60
CA ASP A 362 -24.39 -44.71 -42.01
C ASP A 362 -24.41 -43.84 -43.28
N HIS A 363 -23.35 -43.08 -43.55
CA HIS A 363 -23.18 -42.31 -44.80
C HIS A 363 -22.54 -43.11 -45.95
N ARG A 364 -22.12 -44.36 -45.70
CA ARG A 364 -21.47 -45.23 -46.70
C ARG A 364 -22.41 -46.29 -47.27
N ASP A 365 -23.50 -46.58 -46.56
CA ASP A 365 -24.65 -47.36 -47.03
C ASP A 365 -25.65 -46.42 -47.72
#